data_AF-A0A7J6Q140-F1
#
_entry.id   AF-A0A7J6Q140-F1
#
_cell.length_a   1.000
_cell.length_b   1.000
_cell.length_c   1.000
_cell.angle_alpha   90.00
_cell.angle_beta   90.00
_cell.angle_gamma   90.00
#
_symmetry.space_group_name_H-M   'P 1'
#
loop_
_entity.id
_entity.type
_entity.pdbx_description
1 polymer ?
#
loop_
_entity_poly.entity_id
_entity_poly.type
_entity_poly.pdbx_seq_one_letter_code
_entity_poly.pdbx_strand_id
1 'polypeptide(L)'
;MGAGFVVLDKLVDEKSLDHHFMSNDDDGKTADNLIEQLNSDNPPEVDNAGHTFSWGSDEYYAALKHMEEIIVNIVGTLRVKEIAKETLIVITSDHGGYKKGHSEWMRYTTEVPIIFFSPYRLMKKSGPDGLSGWLDIK
;
A
#
# COMPACT_ATOMS: atom_id res chain seq x y z
N MET A 1 -34.19 11.51 -17.03
CA MET A 1 -32.78 11.95 -17.01
C MET A 1 -32.06 11.05 -16.03
N GLY A 2 -31.29 10.07 -16.52
CA GLY A 2 -30.55 9.17 -15.65
C GLY A 2 -29.30 9.86 -15.14
N ALA A 3 -29.07 9.84 -13.82
CA ALA A 3 -27.80 10.27 -13.26
C ALA A 3 -26.71 9.33 -13.78
N GLY A 4 -25.84 9.86 -14.64
CA GLY A 4 -24.62 9.15 -15.03
C GLY A 4 -23.69 9.12 -13.84
N PHE A 5 -23.49 7.93 -13.26
CA PHE A 5 -22.42 7.74 -12.28
C PHE A 5 -21.09 7.73 -13.06
N VAL A 6 -20.18 8.60 -12.67
CA VAL A 6 -18.78 8.50 -13.07
C VAL A 6 -18.17 7.48 -12.11
N VAL A 7 -17.93 6.26 -12.59
CA VAL A 7 -17.09 5.30 -11.89
C VAL A 7 -15.65 5.74 -12.17
N LEU A 8 -14.91 6.12 -11.11
CA LEU A 8 -13.47 6.28 -11.21
C LEU A 8 -12.87 4.88 -11.33
N ASP A 9 -12.37 4.56 -12.51
CA ASP A 9 -11.76 3.25 -12.81
C ASP A 9 -10.37 3.11 -12.15
N LYS A 10 -9.73 4.25 -11.83
CA LYS A 10 -8.39 4.34 -11.23
C LYS A 10 -8.30 5.52 -10.27
N LEU A 11 -7.48 5.36 -9.22
CA LEU A 11 -7.21 6.40 -8.23
C LEU A 11 -6.48 7.62 -8.78
N VAL A 12 -5.80 7.47 -9.92
CA VAL A 12 -5.00 8.51 -10.59
C VAL A 12 -5.27 8.52 -12.09
N ASP A 13 -5.12 9.68 -12.72
CA ASP A 13 -5.12 9.78 -14.19
C ASP A 13 -3.78 9.28 -14.72
N GLU A 14 -3.79 8.22 -15.51
CA GLU A 14 -2.58 7.61 -16.07
C GLU A 14 -1.73 8.59 -16.88
N LYS A 15 -2.36 9.60 -17.50
CA LYS A 15 -1.64 10.62 -18.26
C LYS A 15 -0.83 11.59 -17.40
N SER A 16 -1.12 11.62 -16.10
CA SER A 16 -0.40 12.43 -15.12
C SER A 16 0.79 11.70 -14.49
N LEU A 17 1.01 10.43 -14.85
CA LEU A 17 2.10 9.60 -14.33
C LEU A 17 3.25 9.52 -15.32
N ASP A 18 4.48 9.66 -14.82
CA ASP A 18 5.69 9.34 -15.60
C ASP A 18 5.91 7.83 -15.70
N HIS A 19 5.49 7.08 -14.66
CA HIS A 19 5.62 5.63 -14.56
C HIS A 19 4.37 5.03 -13.89
N HIS A 20 3.85 3.94 -14.46
CA HIS A 20 2.74 3.17 -13.90
C HIS A 20 3.12 1.69 -13.89
N PHE A 21 3.07 1.07 -12.71
CA PHE A 21 3.34 -0.35 -12.51
C PHE A 21 2.12 -0.99 -11.86
N MET A 22 1.64 -2.11 -12.41
CA MET A 22 0.49 -2.87 -11.88
C MET A 22 1.00 -4.21 -11.32
N SER A 23 0.51 -4.63 -10.15
CA SER A 23 0.64 -6.04 -9.71
C SER A 23 -0.44 -6.83 -10.41
N ASN A 24 -0.08 -7.93 -11.07
CA ASN A 24 -1.05 -8.84 -11.66
C ASN A 24 -1.51 -9.84 -10.58
N ASP A 25 -2.20 -9.34 -9.55
CA ASP A 25 -2.67 -10.10 -8.36
C ASP A 25 -1.55 -10.81 -7.58
N ASP A 26 -0.33 -10.33 -7.78
CA ASP A 26 0.91 -10.81 -7.15
C ASP A 26 1.67 -9.57 -6.70
N ASP A 27 1.50 -9.22 -5.42
CA ASP A 27 2.11 -8.04 -4.80
C ASP A 27 3.63 -8.03 -4.89
N GLY A 28 4.26 -9.19 -5.07
CA GLY A 28 5.69 -9.29 -5.34
C GLY A 28 6.10 -8.61 -6.64
N LYS A 29 5.28 -8.70 -7.70
CA LYS A 29 5.69 -8.31 -9.05
C LYS A 29 5.78 -6.80 -9.31
N THR A 30 5.19 -5.96 -8.45
CA THR A 30 5.29 -4.49 -8.60
C THR A 30 6.50 -3.93 -7.87
N ALA A 31 6.91 -4.57 -6.78
CA ALA A 31 8.19 -4.31 -6.13
C ALA A 31 9.37 -4.89 -6.94
N ASP A 32 9.16 -6.03 -7.61
CA ASP A 32 10.16 -6.72 -8.43
C ASP A 32 10.60 -5.94 -9.67
N ASN A 33 9.75 -5.04 -10.20
CA ASN A 33 10.15 -4.11 -11.28
C ASN A 33 11.00 -2.92 -10.79
N LEU A 34 11.12 -2.73 -9.47
CA LEU A 34 12.05 -1.79 -8.86
C LEU A 34 13.31 -2.51 -8.34
N ILE A 35 13.21 -3.75 -7.86
CA ILE A 35 14.31 -4.61 -7.41
C ILE A 35 13.92 -6.08 -7.59
N GLU A 36 14.48 -6.77 -8.58
CA GLU A 36 14.17 -8.16 -8.92
C GLU A 36 14.18 -9.16 -7.74
N GLN A 37 13.09 -9.93 -7.67
CA GLN A 37 12.89 -11.31 -7.21
C GLN A 37 13.07 -11.62 -5.74
N LEU A 38 11.98 -11.96 -5.04
CA LEU A 38 12.03 -12.88 -3.89
C LEU A 38 10.80 -13.83 -3.76
N ASN A 39 11.07 -15.11 -4.00
CA ASN A 39 10.55 -16.36 -3.39
C ASN A 39 9.07 -16.80 -3.50
N SER A 40 8.90 -18.12 -3.59
CA SER A 40 7.68 -18.88 -3.94
C SER A 40 6.61 -18.98 -2.84
N ASP A 41 6.82 -18.33 -1.69
CA ASP A 41 5.94 -18.45 -0.52
C ASP A 41 5.32 -17.08 -0.17
N ASN A 42 5.00 -16.27 -1.19
CA ASN A 42 4.34 -14.99 -0.97
C ASN A 42 2.96 -15.21 -0.31
N PRO A 43 2.66 -14.54 0.81
CA PRO A 43 1.31 -14.53 1.34
C PRO A 43 0.35 -13.96 0.29
N PRO A 44 -0.94 -14.35 0.32
CA PRO A 44 -1.91 -13.84 -0.62
C PRO A 44 -1.94 -12.32 -0.57
N GLU A 45 -2.19 -11.71 -1.74
CA GLU A 45 -2.51 -10.29 -1.86
C GLU A 45 -3.63 -9.92 -0.87
N VAL A 46 -3.60 -8.69 -0.35
CA VAL A 46 -4.42 -8.24 0.79
C VAL A 46 -5.92 -8.42 0.55
N ASP A 47 -6.42 -8.12 -0.66
CA ASP A 47 -7.81 -8.35 -1.05
C ASP A 47 -8.13 -9.86 -1.14
N ASN A 48 -7.27 -10.67 -1.78
CA ASN A 48 -7.45 -12.12 -1.82
C ASN A 48 -7.46 -12.76 -0.41
N ALA A 49 -6.63 -12.26 0.51
CA ALA A 49 -6.65 -12.66 1.91
C ALA A 49 -7.98 -12.28 2.58
N GLY A 50 -8.48 -11.08 2.30
CA GLY A 50 -9.80 -10.61 2.71
C GLY A 50 -10.93 -11.52 2.23
N HIS A 51 -10.95 -11.87 0.95
CA HIS A 51 -11.93 -12.79 0.37
C HIS A 51 -11.82 -14.21 0.92
N THR A 52 -10.61 -14.72 1.10
CA THR A 52 -10.39 -16.12 1.49
C THR A 52 -10.63 -16.33 2.98
N PHE A 53 -10.06 -15.48 3.84
CA PHE A 53 -10.00 -15.68 5.29
C PHE A 53 -10.86 -14.70 6.10
N SER A 54 -11.40 -13.69 5.44
CA SER A 54 -12.14 -12.55 5.97
C SER A 54 -11.26 -11.35 6.33
N TRP A 55 -11.76 -10.14 6.06
CA TRP A 55 -11.16 -8.90 6.56
C TRP A 55 -11.07 -8.92 8.08
N GLY A 56 -9.89 -8.61 8.62
CA GLY A 56 -9.59 -8.63 10.05
C GLY A 56 -9.25 -10.00 10.64
N SER A 57 -9.11 -11.04 9.80
CA SER A 57 -8.52 -12.33 10.21
C SER A 57 -7.01 -12.23 10.44
N ASP A 58 -6.43 -13.22 11.12
CA ASP A 58 -4.99 -13.30 11.34
C ASP A 58 -4.23 -13.42 9.99
N GLU A 59 -4.78 -14.13 9.02
CA GLU A 59 -4.24 -14.25 7.67
C GLU A 59 -4.29 -12.93 6.90
N TYR A 60 -5.38 -12.17 7.04
CA TYR A 60 -5.47 -10.82 6.47
C TYR A 60 -4.40 -9.88 7.07
N TYR A 61 -4.17 -9.94 8.39
CA TYR A 61 -3.11 -9.16 9.02
C TYR A 61 -1.70 -9.64 8.63
N ALA A 62 -1.52 -10.93 8.37
CA ALA A 62 -0.26 -11.45 7.83
C ALA A 62 0.02 -10.89 6.42
N ALA A 63 -0.99 -10.81 5.56
CA ALA A 63 -0.88 -10.18 4.24
C ALA A 63 -0.53 -8.68 4.36
N LEU A 64 -1.19 -7.94 5.26
CA LEU A 64 -0.85 -6.53 5.53
C LEU A 64 0.59 -6.35 6.00
N LYS A 65 1.10 -7.26 6.84
CA LYS A 65 2.49 -7.22 7.31
C LYS A 65 3.48 -7.43 6.17
N HIS A 66 3.17 -8.31 5.21
CA HIS A 66 4.00 -8.48 4.03
C HIS A 66 4.02 -7.22 3.14
N MET A 67 2.87 -6.56 2.97
CA MET A 67 2.82 -5.27 2.28
C MET A 67 3.65 -4.19 2.99
N GLU A 68 3.67 -4.20 4.34
CA GLU A 68 4.57 -3.32 5.12
C GLU A 68 6.05 -3.57 4.79
N GLU A 69 6.49 -4.83 4.66
CA GLU A 69 7.86 -5.18 4.29
C GLU A 69 8.23 -4.64 2.89
N ILE A 70 7.32 -4.71 1.93
CA ILE A 70 7.48 -4.14 0.59
C ILE A 70 7.67 -2.62 0.68
N ILE A 71 6.82 -1.92 1.44
CA ILE A 71 6.92 -0.47 1.65
C ILE A 71 8.28 -0.10 2.28
N VAL A 72 8.74 -0.87 3.26
CA VAL A 72 10.06 -0.68 3.89
C VAL A 72 11.19 -0.78 2.86
N ASN A 73 11.13 -1.75 1.96
CA ASN A 73 12.12 -1.93 0.89
C ASN A 73 12.12 -0.76 -0.11
N ILE A 74 10.95 -0.27 -0.52
CA ILE A 74 10.83 0.91 -1.38
C ILE A 74 11.46 2.13 -0.70
N VAL A 75 11.09 2.38 0.56
CA VAL A 75 11.64 3.50 1.34
C VAL A 75 13.16 3.38 1.50
N GLY A 76 13.67 2.18 1.79
CA GLY A 76 15.10 1.89 1.88
C GLY A 76 15.84 2.19 0.57
N THR A 77 15.25 1.83 -0.56
CA THR A 77 15.80 2.07 -1.90
C THR A 77 15.89 3.56 -2.24
N LEU A 78 14.82 4.31 -1.95
CA LEU A 78 14.80 5.77 -2.12
C LEU A 78 15.87 6.47 -1.26
N ARG A 79 16.18 5.90 -0.10
CA ARG A 79 17.27 6.38 0.78
C ARG A 79 18.64 6.10 0.17
N VAL A 80 18.90 4.88 -0.29
CA VAL A 80 20.19 4.50 -0.92
C VAL A 80 20.46 5.30 -2.18
N LYS A 81 19.42 5.61 -2.96
CA LYS A 81 19.52 6.45 -4.16
C LYS A 81 19.56 7.96 -3.87
N GLU A 82 19.53 8.36 -2.60
CA GLU A 82 19.58 9.76 -2.12
C GLU A 82 18.44 10.68 -2.61
N ILE A 83 17.35 10.12 -3.15
CA ILE A 83 16.19 10.88 -3.67
C ILE A 83 15.06 11.05 -2.64
N ALA A 84 15.17 10.45 -1.46
CA ALA A 84 14.17 10.53 -0.39
C ALA A 84 13.80 11.97 0.04
N LYS A 85 14.71 12.95 -0.13
CA LYS A 85 14.52 14.38 0.20
C LYS A 85 13.47 15.06 -0.69
N GLU A 86 13.35 14.61 -1.91
CA GLU A 86 12.49 15.21 -2.95
C GLU A 86 11.29 14.31 -3.28
N THR A 87 11.10 13.26 -2.48
CA THR A 87 10.01 12.28 -2.67
C THR A 87 8.88 12.54 -1.69
N LEU A 88 7.66 12.62 -2.22
CA LEU A 88 6.41 12.43 -1.47
C LEU A 88 5.89 11.03 -1.79
N ILE A 89 5.62 10.22 -0.76
CA ILE A 89 4.96 8.93 -0.89
C ILE A 89 3.51 9.10 -0.44
N VAL A 90 2.58 8.61 -1.27
CA VAL A 90 1.16 8.51 -0.96
C VAL A 90 0.78 7.04 -0.96
N ILE A 91 0.26 6.54 0.15
CA ILE A 91 -0.26 5.17 0.27
C ILE A 91 -1.76 5.27 0.52
N THR A 92 -2.55 4.54 -0.25
CA THR A 92 -4.01 4.43 -0.10
C THR A 92 -4.47 3.06 -0.56
N SER A 93 -5.75 2.77 -0.34
CA SER A 93 -6.46 1.67 -0.97
C SER A 93 -7.62 2.23 -1.80
N ASP A 94 -8.11 1.44 -2.74
CA ASP A 94 -9.30 1.69 -3.55
C ASP A 94 -10.59 1.26 -2.86
N HIS A 95 -10.52 0.28 -1.94
CA HIS A 95 -11.65 -0.12 -1.11
C HIS A 95 -11.26 -0.73 0.25
N GLY A 96 -12.22 -0.75 1.16
CA GLY A 96 -12.15 -1.59 2.37
C GLY A 96 -12.82 -2.94 2.16
N GLY A 97 -13.25 -3.59 3.23
CA GLY A 97 -14.01 -4.82 3.14
C GLY A 97 -14.59 -5.27 4.48
N TYR A 98 -15.52 -6.21 4.43
CA TYR A 98 -16.19 -6.76 5.60
C TYR A 98 -16.56 -8.22 5.39
N LYS A 99 -16.29 -9.04 6.40
CA LYS A 99 -16.36 -10.50 6.28
C LYS A 99 -15.56 -10.94 5.07
N LYS A 100 -16.17 -11.43 3.98
CA LYS A 100 -15.48 -11.92 2.77
C LYS A 100 -15.87 -11.16 1.51
N GLY A 101 -16.39 -9.93 1.63
CA GLY A 101 -16.79 -9.12 0.49
C GLY A 101 -16.60 -7.63 0.74
N HIS A 102 -16.75 -6.86 -0.34
CA HIS A 102 -16.58 -5.40 -0.35
C HIS A 102 -17.59 -4.70 -1.29
N SER A 103 -18.70 -5.37 -1.64
CA SER A 103 -19.72 -4.84 -2.58
C SER A 103 -20.76 -3.93 -1.92
N GLU A 104 -20.83 -3.92 -0.59
CA GLU A 104 -21.73 -3.04 0.15
C GLU A 104 -21.24 -1.59 0.10
N TRP A 105 -22.17 -0.62 0.10
CA TRP A 105 -21.83 0.81 0.22
C TRP A 105 -21.86 1.24 1.68
N MET A 106 -20.86 0.81 2.45
CA MET A 106 -20.77 1.02 3.90
C MET A 106 -19.44 1.66 4.26
N ARG A 107 -19.34 2.26 5.45
CA ARG A 107 -18.10 2.95 5.88
C ARG A 107 -16.88 2.03 5.81
N TYR A 108 -17.00 0.77 6.23
CA TYR A 108 -15.90 -0.18 6.22
C TYR A 108 -15.47 -0.69 4.82
N THR A 109 -16.26 -0.47 3.77
CA THR A 109 -15.89 -0.79 2.38
C THR A 109 -15.47 0.44 1.57
N THR A 110 -15.80 1.64 2.03
CA THR A 110 -15.60 2.90 1.28
C THR A 110 -14.69 3.91 1.97
N GLU A 111 -14.51 3.83 3.29
CA GLU A 111 -13.51 4.62 4.00
C GLU A 111 -12.16 3.91 3.90
N VAL A 112 -11.26 4.51 3.14
CA VAL A 112 -9.89 4.02 2.92
C VAL A 112 -8.88 4.94 3.61
N PRO A 113 -7.75 4.41 4.10
CA PRO A 113 -6.68 5.25 4.62
C PRO A 113 -6.03 6.01 3.46
N ILE A 114 -5.64 7.26 3.70
CA ILE A 114 -4.72 7.98 2.81
C ILE A 114 -3.57 8.53 3.66
N ILE A 115 -2.35 8.06 3.37
CA ILE A 115 -1.15 8.38 4.12
C ILE A 115 -0.21 9.14 3.20
N PHE A 116 0.07 10.39 3.56
CA PHE A 116 1.09 11.21 2.91
C PHE A 116 2.33 11.25 3.80
N PHE A 117 3.48 10.82 3.29
CA PHE A 117 4.72 10.95 4.04
C PHE A 117 5.93 11.24 3.17
N SER A 118 6.86 12.01 3.74
CA SER A 118 8.19 12.16 3.17
C SER A 118 9.15 11.23 3.93
N PRO A 119 9.82 10.28 3.25
CA PRO A 119 10.76 9.37 3.90
C PRO A 119 11.96 10.11 4.51
N TYR A 120 12.24 11.34 4.05
CA TYR A 120 13.27 12.20 4.64
C TYR A 120 12.91 12.70 6.04
N ARG A 121 11.63 13.00 6.33
CA ARG A 121 11.22 13.52 7.65
C ARG A 121 11.43 12.49 8.77
N LEU A 122 11.37 11.20 8.44
CA LEU A 122 11.69 10.10 9.36
C LEU A 122 13.18 10.10 9.77
N MET A 123 14.08 10.66 8.96
CA MET A 123 15.52 10.77 9.28
C MET A 123 15.81 11.74 10.45
N LYS A 124 14.88 12.65 10.77
CA LYS A 124 15.07 13.62 11.86
C LYS A 124 14.66 13.06 13.23
N LYS A 125 13.94 11.93 13.26
CA LYS A 125 13.36 11.36 14.49
C LYS A 125 14.16 10.22 15.12
N SER A 126 15.17 9.68 14.43
CA SER A 126 16.09 8.69 15.03
C SER A 126 17.04 9.39 16.01
N GLY A 127 16.71 9.34 17.30
CA GLY A 127 17.62 9.61 18.41
C GLY A 127 18.67 8.50 18.59
N PRO A 128 19.61 8.66 19.54
CA PRO A 128 20.82 7.84 19.67
C PRO A 128 20.62 6.35 20.02
N ASP A 129 19.40 5.88 20.20
CA ASP A 129 19.05 4.53 20.62
C ASP A 129 18.42 3.64 19.52
N GLY A 130 18.26 4.14 18.30
CA GLY A 130 18.01 3.31 17.11
C GLY A 130 16.68 2.53 17.08
N LEU A 131 15.79 2.73 18.05
CA LEU A 131 14.46 2.13 18.09
C LEU A 131 13.39 3.20 17.83
N SER A 132 13.20 3.55 16.57
CA SER A 132 12.06 4.36 16.14
C SER A 132 10.84 3.46 15.92
N GLY A 133 9.89 3.50 16.84
CA GLY A 133 8.54 3.01 16.60
C GLY A 133 7.94 3.72 15.37
N TRP A 134 7.48 2.93 14.41
CA TRP A 134 6.97 3.40 13.11
C TRP A 134 5.54 3.96 13.16
N LEU A 135 4.92 4.03 14.34
CA LEU A 135 3.60 4.64 14.52
C LEU A 135 3.72 6.01 15.16
N ASP A 136 3.82 7.03 14.31
CA ASP A 136 3.42 8.39 14.66
C ASP A 136 2.79 9.04 13.41
N ILE A 137 1.64 8.49 13.01
CA ILE A 137 0.66 9.19 12.20
C ILE A 137 -0.25 9.91 13.21
N LYS A 138 -0.16 11.24 13.25
CA LYS A 138 -1.11 12.10 14.00
C LYS A 138 -2.26 12.49 13.09
#